data_AF-A0A8W8LD54-F1
#
_entry.id   AF-A0A8W8LD54-F1
#
_cell.length_a   1.000
_cell.length_b   1.000
_cell.length_c   1.000
_cell.angle_alpha   90.00
_cell.angle_beta   90.00
_cell.angle_gamma   90.00
#
_symmetry.space_group_name_H-M   'P 1'
#
loop_
_entity.id
_entity.type
_entity.pdbx_description
1 polymer ?
#
loop_
_entity_poly.entity_id
_entity_poly.type
_entity_poly.pdbx_seq_one_letter_code
_entity_poly.pdbx_strand_id
1 'polypeptide(L)'
;MSPGMITFTGVLLAVGAEFCYCFNCISPLGDSVDWFMMYKVPKATRPMPKKTTGKEFYYLDANNATWSFMDVNIKEPDQNPLYYTLQQIYQKNPEKYGMYNDQPPQGSVPLTSSTTNQATGAHMKGAFAFDKDSGFWLILSVPFFPAPQKYNYKYGSSQLIKAQAILCITLDSKYLEEIEKIFDITKPMFFDGNKPFLQELPRVKDTKKSTKIVVDFKSKGGQEFREYAKSASFGADLYDSLVAPDLKDNLLVETWSPNLGSNCSTYKVYDVKKVEFKDGYWFKSTIDHAKWAVTENRDWACIGDINRAKSQFRRGGGTMCLRHAGVAKQFRNLVKEKQECSKRRNVY
;
A
#
# COMPACT_ATOMS: atom_id res chain seq x y z
N MET A 1 -59.62 30.31 -47.39
CA MET A 1 -58.21 30.62 -47.04
C MET A 1 -57.82 29.68 -45.91
N SER A 2 -56.94 28.72 -46.19
CA SER A 2 -56.48 27.71 -45.22
C SER A 2 -55.23 28.23 -44.50
N PRO A 3 -55.08 28.10 -43.18
CA PRO A 3 -53.85 28.48 -42.49
C PRO A 3 -52.81 27.37 -42.65
N GLY A 4 -51.65 27.71 -43.19
CA GLY A 4 -50.50 26.80 -43.34
C GLY A 4 -49.89 26.45 -41.98
N MET A 5 -49.72 25.16 -41.74
CA MET A 5 -49.08 24.62 -40.54
C MET A 5 -47.58 24.50 -40.80
N ILE A 6 -46.77 25.29 -40.09
CA ILE A 6 -45.31 25.20 -40.14
C ILE A 6 -44.87 24.20 -39.06
N THR A 7 -44.37 23.05 -39.48
CA THR A 7 -43.73 22.05 -38.61
C THR A 7 -42.25 22.39 -38.45
N PHE A 8 -41.85 22.76 -37.22
CA PHE A 8 -40.44 22.84 -36.83
C PHE A 8 -39.97 21.46 -36.36
N THR A 9 -39.15 20.78 -37.16
CA THR A 9 -38.39 19.61 -36.73
C THR A 9 -37.13 20.08 -35.98
N GLY A 10 -37.22 20.13 -34.65
CA GLY A 10 -36.06 20.33 -33.79
C GLY A 10 -35.20 19.07 -33.74
N VAL A 11 -33.98 19.14 -34.25
CA VAL A 11 -32.98 18.08 -34.08
C VAL A 11 -32.41 18.19 -32.66
N LEU A 12 -32.74 17.23 -31.80
CA LEU A 12 -32.14 17.10 -30.48
C LEU A 12 -30.73 16.52 -30.64
N LEU A 13 -29.70 17.36 -30.58
CA LEU A 13 -28.31 16.91 -30.46
C LEU A 13 -28.10 16.43 -29.02
N ALA A 14 -28.23 15.13 -28.78
CA ALA A 14 -27.79 14.52 -27.54
C ALA A 14 -26.26 14.53 -27.52
N VAL A 15 -25.67 15.53 -26.88
CA VAL A 15 -24.24 15.52 -26.54
C VAL A 15 -24.09 14.49 -25.43
N GLY A 16 -23.69 13.27 -25.79
CA GLY A 16 -23.28 12.26 -24.82
C GLY A 16 -22.05 12.77 -24.09
N ALA A 17 -22.24 13.32 -22.89
CA ALA A 17 -21.12 13.50 -21.97
C ALA A 17 -20.67 12.11 -21.55
N GLU A 18 -19.64 11.57 -22.21
CA GLU A 18 -18.86 10.49 -21.63
C GLU A 18 -18.28 11.02 -20.32
N PHE A 19 -18.91 10.66 -19.21
CA PHE A 19 -18.32 10.86 -17.89
C PHE A 19 -17.08 9.97 -17.83
N CYS A 20 -15.93 10.53 -18.21
CA CYS A 20 -14.64 9.92 -17.98
C CYS A 20 -14.44 9.87 -16.46
N TYR A 21 -14.72 8.70 -15.89
CA TYR A 21 -14.53 8.47 -14.47
C TYR A 21 -13.05 8.34 -14.17
N CYS A 22 -12.45 9.40 -13.62
CA CYS A 22 -11.08 9.34 -13.11
C CYS A 22 -11.00 8.37 -11.93
N PHE A 23 -10.10 7.40 -11.98
CA PHE A 23 -9.77 6.55 -10.84
C PHE A 23 -8.84 7.30 -9.87
N ASN A 24 -9.25 7.48 -8.63
CA ASN A 24 -8.47 8.22 -7.62
C ASN A 24 -8.50 7.52 -6.25
N CYS A 25 -7.60 7.88 -5.35
CA CYS A 25 -7.80 7.63 -3.93
C CYS A 25 -8.95 8.48 -3.40
N ILE A 26 -9.81 7.90 -2.56
CA ILE A 26 -11.00 8.58 -2.03
C ILE A 26 -10.90 8.71 -0.51
N SER A 27 -11.17 9.92 0.00
CA SER A 27 -11.12 10.26 1.43
C SER A 27 -12.35 9.74 2.19
N PRO A 28 -12.36 9.78 3.54
CA PRO A 28 -13.54 9.46 4.35
C PRO A 28 -14.77 10.31 4.05
N LEU A 29 -14.61 11.48 3.43
CA LEU A 29 -15.72 12.36 3.04
C LEU A 29 -16.29 12.02 1.66
N GLY A 30 -15.70 11.07 0.93
CA GLY A 30 -16.09 10.72 -0.43
C GLY A 30 -15.39 11.54 -1.52
N ASP A 31 -14.57 12.52 -1.14
CA ASP A 31 -13.81 13.36 -2.07
C ASP A 31 -12.56 12.67 -2.59
N SER A 32 -12.17 12.97 -3.83
CA SER A 32 -10.88 12.56 -4.38
C SER A 32 -9.74 13.22 -3.59
N VAL A 33 -8.71 12.44 -3.28
CA VAL A 33 -7.50 12.90 -2.59
C VAL A 33 -6.25 12.39 -3.29
N ASP A 34 -5.18 13.16 -3.22
CA ASP A 34 -3.94 12.85 -3.93
C ASP A 34 -3.27 11.57 -3.40
N TRP A 35 -3.26 11.40 -2.09
CA TRP A 35 -2.82 10.19 -1.41
C TRP A 35 -3.42 10.14 -0.02
N PHE A 36 -3.55 8.93 0.55
CA PHE A 36 -3.87 8.75 1.96
C PHE A 36 -3.12 7.57 2.56
N MET A 37 -2.99 7.60 3.88
CA MET A 37 -2.47 6.47 4.67
C MET A 37 -3.48 6.09 5.75
N MET A 38 -3.66 4.79 5.96
CA MET A 38 -4.44 4.25 7.06
C MET A 38 -3.57 3.36 7.95
N TYR A 39 -3.84 3.42 9.25
CA TYR A 39 -3.30 2.48 10.23
C TYR A 39 -4.46 1.81 10.98
N LYS A 40 -4.89 0.65 10.48
CA LYS A 40 -5.94 -0.13 11.15
C LYS A 40 -5.41 -0.68 12.46
N VAL A 41 -6.13 -0.44 13.56
CA VAL A 41 -5.71 -0.87 14.90
C VAL A 41 -5.95 -2.37 15.12
N PRO A 42 -5.21 -3.06 15.99
CA PRO A 42 -5.46 -4.47 16.28
C PRO A 42 -6.73 -4.64 17.13
N LYS A 43 -7.35 -5.82 17.07
CA LYS A 43 -8.42 -6.18 18.00
C LYS A 43 -7.85 -6.38 19.40
N ALA A 44 -8.46 -5.74 20.40
CA ALA A 44 -8.12 -5.95 21.80
C ALA A 44 -8.41 -7.39 22.23
N THR A 45 -7.35 -8.19 22.35
CA THR A 45 -7.40 -9.60 22.82
C THR A 45 -6.65 -9.79 24.15
N ARG A 46 -5.97 -8.74 24.61
CA ARG A 46 -5.21 -8.64 25.87
C ARG A 46 -5.40 -7.22 26.42
N PRO A 47 -5.03 -6.92 27.67
CA PRO A 47 -5.04 -5.55 28.18
C PRO A 47 -4.23 -4.62 27.26
N MET A 48 -4.90 -3.61 26.70
CA MET A 48 -4.35 -2.55 25.87
C MET A 48 -4.91 -1.21 26.36
N PRO A 49 -4.27 -0.06 26.06
CA PRO A 49 -4.74 1.26 26.52
C PRO A 49 -6.17 1.60 26.10
N LYS A 50 -6.62 1.07 24.95
CA LYS A 50 -8.00 1.17 24.47
C LYS A 50 -8.54 -0.20 24.08
N LYS A 51 -9.85 -0.43 24.32
CA LYS A 51 -10.56 -1.66 23.95
C LYS A 51 -11.10 -1.58 22.50
N THR A 52 -10.20 -1.67 21.53
CA THR A 52 -10.54 -1.63 20.11
C THR A 52 -11.15 -2.94 19.61
N THR A 53 -12.09 -2.87 18.68
CA THR A 53 -12.67 -4.06 18.03
C THR A 53 -11.82 -4.56 16.86
N GLY A 54 -10.85 -3.75 16.42
CA GLY A 54 -9.95 -4.01 15.29
C GLY A 54 -10.53 -3.55 13.95
N LYS A 55 -11.66 -2.85 14.00
CA LYS A 55 -12.35 -2.23 12.85
C LYS A 55 -11.93 -0.78 12.64
N GLU A 56 -11.51 -0.14 13.72
CA GLU A 56 -11.13 1.27 13.79
C GLU A 56 -9.76 1.48 13.15
N PHE A 57 -9.45 2.71 12.77
CA PHE A 57 -8.17 3.04 12.14
C PHE A 57 -7.75 4.47 12.42
N TYR A 58 -6.46 4.75 12.33
CA TYR A 58 -5.96 6.11 12.15
C TYR A 58 -5.90 6.43 10.67
N TYR A 59 -6.16 7.69 10.34
CA TYR A 59 -6.15 8.22 8.98
C TYR A 59 -5.30 9.49 8.91
N LEU A 60 -4.59 9.67 7.81
CA LEU A 60 -4.01 10.94 7.37
C LEU A 60 -3.97 10.97 5.84
N ASP A 61 -3.92 12.17 5.25
CA ASP A 61 -3.94 12.34 3.81
C ASP A 61 -3.17 13.60 3.36
N ALA A 62 -3.24 13.87 2.06
CA ALA A 62 -2.62 15.04 1.43
C ALA A 62 -3.11 16.39 1.99
N ASN A 63 -4.32 16.46 2.53
CA ASN A 63 -4.91 17.68 3.06
C ASN A 63 -4.64 17.83 4.56
N ASN A 64 -4.46 16.73 5.28
CA ASN A 64 -4.13 16.69 6.69
C ASN A 64 -3.14 15.56 7.00
N ALA A 65 -1.85 15.90 7.02
CA ALA A 65 -0.75 14.99 7.32
C ALA A 65 -0.57 14.69 8.83
N THR A 66 -1.66 14.59 9.59
CA THR A 66 -1.66 14.24 11.02
C THR A 66 -2.56 13.04 11.28
N TRP A 67 -2.05 12.03 11.99
CA TRP A 67 -2.85 10.87 12.38
C TRP A 67 -4.08 11.29 13.17
N SER A 68 -5.25 10.97 12.63
CA SER A 68 -6.56 11.21 13.24
C SER A 68 -7.22 9.87 13.51
N PHE A 69 -7.64 9.61 14.75
CA PHE A 69 -8.35 8.38 15.10
C PHE A 69 -9.77 8.43 14.52
N MET A 70 -10.13 7.39 13.77
CA MET A 70 -11.44 7.20 13.17
C MET A 70 -12.11 6.02 13.84
N ASP A 71 -13.17 6.28 14.62
CA ASP A 71 -14.08 5.24 15.13
C ASP A 71 -15.07 4.82 14.04
N VAL A 72 -14.50 4.41 12.91
CA VAL A 72 -15.23 4.00 11.70
C VAL A 72 -15.01 2.52 11.47
N ASN A 73 -16.08 1.82 11.09
CA ASN A 73 -16.00 0.40 10.83
C ASN A 73 -15.44 0.13 9.43
N ILE A 74 -14.17 -0.27 9.32
CA ILE A 74 -13.51 -0.62 8.04
C ILE A 74 -14.23 -1.70 7.23
N LYS A 75 -15.22 -2.41 7.79
CA LYS A 75 -16.02 -3.41 7.06
C LYS A 75 -17.17 -2.81 6.27
N GLU A 76 -17.61 -1.61 6.63
CA GLU A 76 -18.84 -0.99 6.15
C GLU A 76 -18.51 0.22 5.25
N PRO A 77 -19.45 0.67 4.40
CA PRO A 77 -19.21 1.76 3.46
C PRO A 77 -19.04 3.13 4.10
N ASP A 78 -19.70 3.37 5.23
CA ASP A 78 -19.80 4.70 5.83
C ASP A 78 -18.42 5.24 6.26
N GLN A 79 -18.06 6.41 5.74
CA GLN A 79 -16.80 7.12 5.98
C GLN A 79 -15.53 6.28 5.78
N ASN A 80 -15.59 5.27 4.91
CA ASN A 80 -14.52 4.31 4.73
C ASN A 80 -13.72 4.56 3.43
N PRO A 81 -12.53 5.18 3.53
CA PRO A 81 -11.73 5.52 2.35
C PRO A 81 -11.27 4.28 1.56
N LEU A 82 -11.04 3.14 2.25
CA LEU A 82 -10.67 1.89 1.61
C LEU A 82 -11.83 1.32 0.79
N TYR A 83 -13.05 1.38 1.34
CA TYR A 83 -14.27 1.01 0.63
C TYR A 83 -14.46 1.91 -0.59
N TYR A 84 -14.51 3.23 -0.41
CA TYR A 84 -14.77 4.17 -1.50
C TYR A 84 -13.75 4.06 -2.64
N THR A 85 -12.48 3.90 -2.29
CA THR A 85 -11.41 3.72 -3.29
C THR A 85 -11.61 2.44 -4.10
N LEU A 86 -11.77 1.29 -3.45
CA LEU A 86 -11.94 0.00 -4.13
C LEU A 86 -13.29 -0.15 -4.84
N GLN A 87 -14.31 0.60 -4.42
CA GLN A 87 -15.62 0.58 -5.06
C GLN A 87 -15.55 0.98 -6.52
N GLN A 88 -14.55 1.78 -6.91
CA GLN A 88 -14.30 2.11 -8.30
C GLN A 88 -13.93 0.87 -9.13
N ILE A 89 -13.21 -0.11 -8.57
CA ILE A 89 -12.97 -1.40 -9.24
C ILE A 89 -14.25 -2.24 -9.27
N TYR A 90 -14.96 -2.33 -8.14
CA TYR A 90 -16.14 -3.18 -7.99
C TYR A 90 -17.32 -2.76 -8.88
N GLN A 91 -17.55 -1.45 -9.05
CA GLN A 91 -18.68 -0.94 -9.81
C GLN A 91 -18.36 -0.63 -11.27
N LYS A 92 -17.15 -0.12 -11.57
CA LYS A 92 -16.85 0.43 -12.90
C LYS A 92 -16.20 -0.56 -13.85
N ASN A 93 -15.72 -1.70 -13.33
CA ASN A 93 -15.00 -2.70 -14.12
C ASN A 93 -13.91 -2.11 -15.06
N PRO A 94 -12.88 -1.46 -14.48
CA PRO A 94 -11.79 -0.87 -15.24
C PRO A 94 -11.17 -1.83 -16.26
N GLU A 95 -10.73 -1.30 -17.40
CA GLU A 95 -9.94 -2.07 -18.37
C GLU A 95 -8.55 -2.41 -17.82
N LYS A 96 -7.94 -1.53 -17.02
CA LYS A 96 -6.61 -1.72 -16.45
C LYS A 96 -6.71 -1.79 -14.93
N TYR A 97 -6.85 -3.00 -14.41
CA TYR A 97 -6.77 -3.24 -12.96
C TYR A 97 -6.19 -4.60 -12.64
N GLY A 98 -5.67 -4.70 -11.42
CA GLY A 98 -5.18 -5.95 -10.85
C GLY A 98 -5.28 -5.93 -9.33
N MET A 99 -5.55 -7.10 -8.77
CA MET A 99 -5.51 -7.36 -7.34
C MET A 99 -4.48 -8.46 -7.07
N TYR A 100 -3.56 -8.19 -6.16
CA TYR A 100 -2.48 -9.11 -5.83
C TYR A 100 -2.38 -9.32 -4.32
N ASN A 101 -2.09 -10.56 -3.92
CA ASN A 101 -1.88 -10.93 -2.53
C ASN A 101 -1.20 -12.30 -2.47
N ASP A 102 -0.15 -12.45 -1.67
CA ASP A 102 0.51 -13.74 -1.43
C ASP A 102 -0.27 -14.69 -0.51
N GLN A 103 -1.37 -14.20 0.07
CA GLN A 103 -2.37 -14.95 0.82
C GLN A 103 -3.75 -14.51 0.31
N PRO A 104 -4.12 -14.83 -0.93
CA PRO A 104 -5.35 -14.31 -1.55
C PRO A 104 -6.60 -14.86 -0.85
N PRO A 105 -7.76 -14.20 -1.01
CA PRO A 105 -9.03 -14.68 -0.46
C PRO A 105 -9.30 -16.14 -0.82
N GLN A 106 -9.93 -16.89 0.09
CA GLN A 106 -10.18 -18.32 -0.10
C GLN A 106 -10.94 -18.60 -1.41
N GLY A 107 -10.46 -19.59 -2.18
CA GLY A 107 -11.05 -19.96 -3.47
C GLY A 107 -10.59 -19.11 -4.67
N SER A 108 -9.67 -18.16 -4.46
CA SER A 108 -9.06 -17.42 -5.57
C SER A 108 -8.10 -18.31 -6.36
N VAL A 109 -8.06 -18.11 -7.68
CA VAL A 109 -7.17 -18.82 -8.59
C VAL A 109 -6.08 -17.84 -9.06
N PRO A 110 -4.78 -18.13 -8.86
CA PRO A 110 -3.71 -17.29 -9.37
C PRO A 110 -3.84 -17.08 -10.89
N LEU A 111 -3.69 -15.82 -11.33
CA LEU A 111 -3.79 -15.44 -12.75
C LEU A 111 -2.42 -15.37 -13.45
N THR A 112 -1.34 -15.34 -12.68
CA THR A 112 0.04 -15.29 -13.16
C THR A 112 0.79 -16.58 -12.84
N SER A 113 1.83 -16.89 -13.62
CA SER A 113 2.72 -18.04 -13.39
C SER A 113 3.68 -17.86 -12.20
N SER A 114 3.54 -16.75 -11.45
CA SER A 114 4.27 -16.47 -10.23
C SER A 114 4.05 -17.59 -9.21
N THR A 115 5.12 -18.00 -8.52
CA THR A 115 5.03 -19.06 -7.52
C THR A 115 4.10 -18.68 -6.36
N THR A 116 3.25 -19.62 -5.96
CA THR A 116 2.41 -19.52 -4.77
C THR A 116 3.11 -19.95 -3.49
N ASN A 117 4.36 -20.38 -3.60
CA ASN A 117 5.15 -20.82 -2.47
C ASN A 117 5.45 -19.63 -1.55
N GLN A 118 4.95 -19.67 -0.32
CA GLN A 118 5.14 -18.59 0.65
C GLN A 118 6.61 -18.38 1.07
N ALA A 119 7.52 -19.30 0.73
CA ALA A 119 8.95 -19.15 0.96
C ALA A 119 9.68 -18.37 -0.15
N THR A 120 9.15 -18.33 -1.38
CA THR A 120 9.86 -17.78 -2.56
C THR A 120 9.02 -16.81 -3.39
N GLY A 121 7.69 -16.86 -3.28
CA GLY A 121 6.78 -15.92 -3.92
C GLY A 121 6.87 -14.54 -3.28
N ALA A 122 6.49 -13.50 -4.03
CA ALA A 122 6.49 -12.15 -3.51
C ALA A 122 5.70 -12.05 -2.20
N HIS A 123 6.15 -11.26 -1.24
CA HIS A 123 5.32 -10.82 -0.12
C HIS A 123 4.76 -9.47 -0.50
N MET A 124 3.66 -9.46 -1.27
CA MET A 124 3.05 -8.24 -1.82
C MET A 124 1.54 -8.34 -1.75
N LYS A 125 0.89 -7.24 -1.39
CA LYS A 125 -0.57 -7.18 -1.36
C LYS A 125 -1.08 -5.80 -1.74
N GLY A 126 -2.14 -5.75 -2.54
CA GLY A 126 -2.64 -4.48 -3.03
C GLY A 126 -3.60 -4.60 -4.19
N ALA A 127 -3.91 -3.44 -4.74
CA ALA A 127 -4.70 -3.29 -5.95
C ALA A 127 -4.24 -2.06 -6.72
N PHE A 128 -4.49 -2.04 -8.02
CA PHE A 128 -4.40 -0.81 -8.81
C PHE A 128 -5.56 -0.76 -9.79
N ALA A 129 -5.92 0.44 -10.21
CA ALA A 129 -6.85 0.67 -11.31
C ALA A 129 -6.48 1.97 -12.03
N PHE A 130 -6.46 1.91 -13.35
CA PHE A 130 -6.14 3.05 -14.21
C PHE A 130 -7.16 3.17 -15.35
N ASP A 131 -7.48 4.41 -15.70
CA ASP A 131 -8.08 4.78 -16.98
C ASP A 131 -6.98 5.30 -17.93
N LYS A 132 -7.37 6.03 -18.97
CA LYS A 132 -6.44 6.61 -19.95
C LYS A 132 -5.59 7.75 -19.38
N ASP A 133 -6.08 8.48 -18.37
CA ASP A 133 -5.50 9.71 -17.85
C ASP A 133 -4.85 9.49 -16.48
N SER A 134 -5.53 8.78 -15.57
CA SER A 134 -5.07 8.59 -14.19
C SER A 134 -5.54 7.27 -13.56
N GLY A 135 -5.02 7.00 -12.37
CA GLY A 135 -5.38 5.83 -11.59
C GLY A 135 -4.98 5.95 -10.15
N PHE A 136 -5.23 4.87 -9.41
CA PHE A 136 -4.67 4.72 -8.08
C PHE A 136 -3.84 3.44 -7.98
N TRP A 137 -2.83 3.49 -7.11
CA TRP A 137 -2.11 2.32 -6.62
C TRP A 137 -2.29 2.21 -5.10
N LEU A 138 -2.82 1.07 -4.67
CA LEU A 138 -3.09 0.73 -3.28
C LEU A 138 -2.11 -0.36 -2.81
N ILE A 139 -1.27 -0.02 -1.84
CA ILE A 139 -0.30 -0.90 -1.18
C ILE A 139 -0.79 -1.18 0.23
N LEU A 140 -0.81 -2.44 0.66
CA LEU A 140 -1.38 -2.80 1.96
C LEU A 140 -0.72 -4.04 2.57
N SER A 141 -0.90 -4.23 3.88
CA SER A 141 -0.40 -5.42 4.58
C SER A 141 -1.45 -6.49 4.88
N VAL A 142 -2.71 -6.27 4.47
CA VAL A 142 -3.89 -7.06 4.87
C VAL A 142 -3.99 -8.41 4.11
N PRO A 143 -3.85 -9.57 4.77
CA PRO A 143 -4.02 -10.86 4.11
C PRO A 143 -5.49 -11.11 3.72
N PHE A 144 -5.73 -11.97 2.73
CA PHE A 144 -7.06 -12.34 2.25
C PHE A 144 -7.89 -11.13 1.77
N PHE A 145 -7.23 -10.08 1.28
CA PHE A 145 -7.84 -8.82 0.86
C PHE A 145 -7.01 -8.15 -0.27
N PRO A 146 -7.61 -7.40 -1.22
CA PRO A 146 -9.05 -7.18 -1.43
C PRO A 146 -9.78 -8.47 -1.81
N ALA A 147 -11.11 -8.46 -1.71
CA ALA A 147 -11.93 -9.54 -2.26
C ALA A 147 -11.98 -9.43 -3.79
N PRO A 148 -12.05 -10.55 -4.54
CA PRO A 148 -12.25 -10.51 -5.98
C PRO A 148 -13.45 -9.65 -6.35
N GLN A 149 -13.37 -8.97 -7.49
CA GLN A 149 -14.32 -8.00 -8.00
C GLN A 149 -15.76 -8.51 -7.91
N LYS A 150 -16.00 -9.74 -8.36
CA LYS A 150 -17.32 -10.40 -8.37
C LYS A 150 -17.96 -10.56 -6.98
N TYR A 151 -17.19 -10.44 -5.90
CA TYR A 151 -17.66 -10.56 -4.52
C TYR A 151 -17.86 -9.21 -3.83
N ASN A 152 -17.64 -8.09 -4.53
CA ASN A 152 -17.67 -6.74 -4.00
C ASN A 152 -16.73 -6.54 -2.80
N TYR A 153 -16.80 -5.38 -2.16
CA TYR A 153 -16.02 -5.10 -0.96
C TYR A 153 -16.37 -6.07 0.17
N LYS A 154 -15.37 -6.80 0.67
CA LYS A 154 -15.54 -7.68 1.82
C LYS A 154 -14.29 -7.68 2.71
N TYR A 155 -14.47 -7.18 3.92
CA TYR A 155 -13.47 -7.22 4.98
C TYR A 155 -13.95 -8.18 6.09
N GLY A 156 -13.28 -9.32 6.22
CA GLY A 156 -13.63 -10.42 7.11
C GLY A 156 -13.04 -10.33 8.51
N SER A 157 -13.48 -11.23 9.39
CA SER A 157 -13.14 -11.21 10.82
C SER A 157 -11.67 -11.51 11.12
N SER A 158 -11.02 -12.36 10.31
CA SER A 158 -9.59 -12.69 10.48
C SER A 158 -8.69 -11.47 10.26
N GLN A 159 -9.11 -10.55 9.39
CA GLN A 159 -8.36 -9.34 9.06
C GLN A 159 -8.47 -8.25 10.13
N LEU A 160 -9.34 -8.41 11.13
CA LEU A 160 -9.48 -7.46 12.25
C LEU A 160 -8.43 -7.68 13.36
N ILE A 161 -7.84 -8.87 13.42
CA ILE A 161 -7.05 -9.32 14.58
C ILE A 161 -5.79 -8.47 14.77
N LYS A 162 -5.05 -8.21 13.68
CA LYS A 162 -3.74 -7.56 13.70
C LYS A 162 -3.83 -6.14 13.18
N ALA A 163 -2.92 -5.28 13.62
CA ALA A 163 -2.80 -3.95 13.05
C ALA A 163 -2.26 -4.03 11.61
N GLN A 164 -2.60 -3.06 10.76
CA GLN A 164 -2.26 -3.08 9.33
C GLN A 164 -1.99 -1.66 8.85
N ALA A 165 -1.07 -1.50 7.89
CA ALA A 165 -0.86 -0.25 7.18
C ALA A 165 -1.39 -0.36 5.75
N ILE A 166 -1.93 0.76 5.25
CA ILE A 166 -2.46 0.92 3.90
C ILE A 166 -1.99 2.27 3.38
N LEU A 167 -1.54 2.30 2.13
CA LEU A 167 -1.20 3.50 1.38
C LEU A 167 -1.96 3.48 0.06
N CYS A 168 -2.61 4.58 -0.28
CA CYS A 168 -3.17 4.82 -1.61
C CYS A 168 -2.51 6.06 -2.22
N ILE A 169 -2.11 5.98 -3.50
CA ILE A 169 -1.57 7.11 -4.27
C ILE A 169 -2.35 7.26 -5.58
N THR A 170 -2.82 8.47 -5.85
CA THR A 170 -3.39 8.86 -7.15
C THR A 170 -2.25 9.25 -8.10
N LEU A 171 -2.16 8.57 -9.25
CA LEU A 171 -1.07 8.69 -10.20
C LEU A 171 -1.60 8.99 -11.60
N ASP A 172 -0.81 9.71 -12.40
CA ASP A 172 -1.01 9.78 -13.85
C ASP A 172 -0.80 8.39 -14.49
N SER A 173 -1.56 8.07 -15.53
CA SER A 173 -1.48 6.79 -16.25
C SER A 173 -0.10 6.52 -16.86
N LYS A 174 0.72 7.57 -17.10
CA LYS A 174 2.11 7.47 -17.55
C LYS A 174 3.00 6.63 -16.61
N TYR A 175 2.64 6.52 -15.33
CA TYR A 175 3.39 5.72 -14.36
C TYR A 175 3.08 4.24 -14.41
N LEU A 176 2.09 3.82 -15.20
CA LEU A 176 1.71 2.41 -15.30
C LEU A 176 2.89 1.55 -15.79
N GLU A 177 3.65 2.00 -16.80
CA GLU A 177 4.82 1.27 -17.30
C GLU A 177 5.90 1.07 -16.22
N GLU A 178 6.07 2.04 -15.32
CA GLU A 178 7.02 1.91 -14.22
C GLU A 178 6.53 0.94 -13.13
N ILE A 179 5.23 0.96 -12.84
CA ILE A 179 4.59 -0.03 -11.95
C ILE A 179 4.75 -1.44 -12.53
N GLU A 180 4.59 -1.59 -13.84
CA GLU A 180 4.79 -2.85 -14.55
C GLU A 180 6.23 -3.38 -14.44
N LYS A 181 7.24 -2.52 -14.57
CA LYS A 181 8.66 -2.87 -14.33
C LYS A 181 8.90 -3.33 -12.90
N ILE A 182 8.25 -2.70 -11.92
CA ILE A 182 8.30 -3.14 -10.51
C ILE A 182 7.70 -4.54 -10.37
N PHE A 183 6.53 -4.79 -10.95
CA PHE A 183 5.88 -6.11 -10.91
C PHE A 183 6.68 -7.19 -11.64
N ASP A 184 7.39 -6.84 -12.71
CA ASP A 184 8.30 -7.76 -13.40
C ASP A 184 9.46 -8.19 -12.49
N ILE A 185 9.95 -7.32 -11.61
CA ILE A 185 11.03 -7.64 -10.66
C ILE A 185 10.50 -8.39 -9.44
N THR A 186 9.40 -7.92 -8.85
CA THR A 186 8.88 -8.45 -7.59
C THR A 186 8.07 -9.73 -7.77
N LYS A 187 7.45 -9.92 -8.94
CA LYS A 187 6.61 -11.07 -9.31
C LYS A 187 5.43 -11.31 -8.33
N PRO A 188 4.56 -10.32 -8.09
CA PRO A 188 3.41 -10.47 -7.20
C PRO A 188 2.44 -11.54 -7.70
N MET A 189 1.73 -12.19 -6.77
CA MET A 189 0.67 -13.13 -7.11
C MET A 189 -0.63 -12.37 -7.37
N PHE A 190 -0.96 -12.18 -8.65
CA PHE A 190 -2.28 -11.69 -9.04
C PHE A 190 -3.32 -12.78 -8.92
N PHE A 191 -4.47 -12.46 -8.35
CA PHE A 191 -5.59 -13.39 -8.18
C PHE A 191 -6.90 -12.87 -8.76
N ASP A 192 -6.94 -11.59 -9.13
CA ASP A 192 -8.03 -10.97 -9.89
C ASP A 192 -7.51 -9.79 -10.71
N GLY A 193 -8.23 -9.41 -11.77
CA GLY A 193 -7.80 -8.36 -12.70
C GLY A 193 -8.21 -8.62 -14.14
N ASN A 194 -8.02 -7.60 -14.98
CA ASN A 194 -8.26 -7.70 -16.41
C ASN A 194 -7.21 -8.62 -17.05
N LYS A 195 -7.65 -9.77 -17.60
CA LYS A 195 -6.74 -10.82 -18.10
C LYS A 195 -5.89 -10.39 -19.30
N PRO A 196 -6.43 -9.75 -20.36
CA PRO A 196 -5.59 -9.19 -21.42
C PRO A 196 -4.44 -8.36 -20.85
N PHE A 197 -4.75 -7.41 -19.97
CA PHE A 197 -3.73 -6.57 -19.33
C PHE A 197 -2.74 -7.38 -18.48
N LEU A 198 -3.23 -8.25 -17.58
CA LEU A 198 -2.37 -9.05 -16.71
C LEU A 198 -1.51 -10.10 -17.43
N GLN A 199 -1.95 -10.56 -18.61
CA GLN A 199 -1.19 -11.48 -19.46
C GLN A 199 -0.12 -10.75 -20.29
N GLU A 200 -0.38 -9.48 -20.62
CA GLU A 200 0.51 -8.57 -21.32
C GLU A 200 1.48 -7.84 -20.39
N LEU A 201 1.19 -7.78 -19.08
CA LEU A 201 2.11 -7.31 -18.05
C LEU A 201 3.49 -7.86 -18.39
N PRO A 202 4.47 -6.97 -18.61
CA PRO A 202 5.60 -7.29 -19.44
C PRO A 202 6.31 -8.50 -18.85
N ARG A 203 6.30 -9.60 -19.62
CA ARG A 203 7.35 -10.61 -19.50
C ARG A 203 8.56 -9.97 -20.16
N VAL A 204 9.15 -8.97 -19.51
CA VAL A 204 10.29 -8.26 -20.06
C VAL A 204 11.27 -9.34 -20.52
N LYS A 205 11.45 -9.46 -21.84
CA LYS A 205 12.38 -10.42 -22.46
C LYS A 205 13.83 -9.96 -22.25
N ASP A 206 14.10 -9.16 -21.22
CA ASP A 206 15.36 -8.48 -21.07
C ASP A 206 16.34 -9.28 -20.22
N THR A 207 17.55 -9.24 -20.75
CA THR A 207 18.63 -10.21 -20.67
C THR A 207 19.58 -9.90 -19.52
N LYS A 208 19.16 -9.07 -18.56
CA LYS A 208 19.88 -8.77 -17.33
C LYS A 208 18.95 -8.94 -16.13
N LYS A 209 19.20 -10.00 -15.34
CA LYS A 209 18.52 -10.35 -14.09
C LYS A 209 18.76 -9.30 -12.99
N SER A 210 18.27 -8.06 -13.15
CA SER A 210 18.30 -7.11 -12.04
C SER A 210 17.51 -7.69 -10.88
N THR A 211 18.08 -7.64 -9.69
CA THR A 211 17.45 -8.15 -8.47
C THR A 211 16.73 -7.05 -7.68
N LYS A 212 16.81 -5.80 -8.16
CA LYS A 212 16.24 -4.62 -7.52
C LYS A 212 15.92 -3.51 -8.52
N ILE A 213 15.02 -2.62 -8.15
CA ILE A 213 14.72 -1.38 -8.86
C ILE A 213 14.36 -0.28 -7.87
N VAL A 214 14.70 0.95 -8.23
CA VAL A 214 14.31 2.17 -7.51
C VAL A 214 13.65 3.08 -8.53
N VAL A 215 12.43 3.51 -8.24
CA VAL A 215 11.63 4.32 -9.16
C VAL A 215 11.08 5.53 -8.41
N ASP A 216 11.24 6.72 -8.99
CA ASP A 216 10.63 7.94 -8.49
C ASP A 216 9.27 8.18 -9.16
N PHE A 217 8.26 8.44 -8.33
CA PHE A 217 6.91 8.78 -8.74
C PHE A 217 6.57 10.20 -8.29
N LYS A 218 5.67 10.84 -9.03
CA LYS A 218 5.01 12.06 -8.62
C LYS A 218 3.51 11.80 -8.66
N SER A 219 2.83 11.95 -7.53
CA SER A 219 1.37 11.86 -7.51
C SER A 219 0.75 12.96 -8.38
N LYS A 220 -0.54 12.82 -8.69
CA LYS A 220 -1.25 13.79 -9.53
C LYS A 220 -1.26 15.21 -8.92
N GLY A 221 -1.32 15.30 -7.60
CA GLY A 221 -1.20 16.53 -6.80
C GLY A 221 0.24 17.00 -6.58
N GLY A 222 1.23 16.27 -7.09
CA GLY A 222 2.61 16.72 -7.16
C GLY A 222 3.52 16.28 -6.01
N GLN A 223 3.05 15.42 -5.11
CA GLN A 223 3.86 14.86 -4.03
C GLN A 223 4.89 13.86 -4.58
N GLU A 224 6.14 13.96 -4.11
CA GLU A 224 7.23 13.06 -4.49
C GLU A 224 7.17 11.75 -3.69
N PHE A 225 7.31 10.65 -4.42
CA PHE A 225 7.40 9.30 -3.90
C PHE A 225 8.57 8.55 -4.52
N ARG A 226 9.10 7.55 -3.81
CA ARG A 226 10.16 6.65 -4.27
C ARG A 226 9.84 5.22 -3.86
N GLU A 227 9.68 4.34 -4.84
CA GLU A 227 9.52 2.90 -4.60
C GLU A 227 10.88 2.22 -4.59
N TYR A 228 11.12 1.42 -3.56
CA TYR A 228 12.24 0.48 -3.51
C TYR A 228 11.71 -0.93 -3.60
N ALA A 229 12.04 -1.64 -4.68
CA ALA A 229 11.55 -2.99 -4.91
C ALA A 229 12.69 -3.97 -5.16
N LYS A 230 12.49 -5.22 -4.74
CA LYS A 230 13.45 -6.31 -4.92
C LYS A 230 12.78 -7.60 -5.41
N SER A 231 13.57 -8.44 -6.07
CA SER A 231 13.18 -9.79 -6.45
C SER A 231 13.52 -10.82 -5.37
N ALA A 232 13.04 -12.05 -5.54
CA ALA A 232 13.42 -13.19 -4.71
C ALA A 232 14.93 -13.52 -4.75
N SER A 233 15.66 -13.10 -5.79
CA SER A 233 17.10 -13.34 -5.91
C SER A 233 17.97 -12.25 -5.28
N PHE A 234 17.37 -11.16 -4.75
CA PHE A 234 18.12 -10.10 -4.06
C PHE A 234 18.87 -10.60 -2.82
N GLY A 235 18.27 -11.51 -2.05
CA GLY A 235 18.96 -12.28 -1.02
C GLY A 235 19.32 -11.53 0.28
N ALA A 236 18.90 -10.28 0.45
CA ALA A 236 19.19 -9.47 1.64
C ALA A 236 17.96 -8.69 2.19
N ASP A 237 18.14 -8.02 3.33
CA ASP A 237 17.16 -7.10 3.93
C ASP A 237 16.99 -5.87 3.03
N LEU A 238 15.77 -5.59 2.58
CA LEU A 238 15.47 -4.45 1.70
C LEU A 238 15.86 -3.12 2.35
N TYR A 239 15.53 -2.94 3.64
CA TYR A 239 15.69 -1.66 4.31
C TYR A 239 17.17 -1.35 4.56
N ASP A 240 17.93 -2.34 4.98
CA ASP A 240 19.35 -2.21 5.29
C ASP A 240 20.24 -2.20 4.05
N SER A 241 19.95 -3.03 3.05
CA SER A 241 20.82 -3.19 1.88
C SER A 241 20.45 -2.28 0.71
N LEU A 242 19.32 -1.57 0.76
CA LEU A 242 18.88 -0.68 -0.31
C LEU A 242 18.35 0.66 0.18
N VAL A 243 17.36 0.67 1.08
CA VAL A 243 16.66 1.92 1.46
C VAL A 243 17.55 2.87 2.27
N ALA A 244 18.13 2.40 3.39
CA ALA A 244 18.96 3.24 4.26
C ALA A 244 20.21 3.80 3.54
N PRO A 245 20.95 2.99 2.74
CA PRO A 245 22.08 3.49 1.95
C PRO A 245 21.70 4.56 0.92
N ASP A 246 20.56 4.39 0.22
CA ASP A 246 20.11 5.34 -0.80
C ASP A 246 19.61 6.65 -0.17
N LEU A 247 18.81 6.56 0.89
CA LEU A 247 18.31 7.72 1.63
C LEU A 247 19.40 8.41 2.45
N LYS A 248 20.53 7.75 2.66
CA LYS A 248 21.68 8.23 3.45
C LYS A 248 21.27 8.65 4.87
N ASP A 249 20.47 7.81 5.52
CA ASP A 249 20.00 8.04 6.88
C ASP A 249 19.68 6.71 7.58
N ASN A 250 19.68 6.75 8.90
CA ASN A 250 19.19 5.65 9.71
C ASN A 250 17.68 5.49 9.54
N LEU A 251 17.18 4.26 9.73
CA LEU A 251 15.76 3.93 9.65
C LEU A 251 15.23 3.38 10.97
N LEU A 252 14.03 3.80 11.34
CA LEU A 252 13.18 3.14 12.33
C LEU A 252 12.17 2.31 11.55
N VAL A 253 12.14 0.99 11.77
CA VAL A 253 11.37 0.05 10.94
C VAL A 253 10.46 -0.83 11.79
N GLU A 254 9.16 -0.79 11.52
CA GLU A 254 8.16 -1.73 12.04
C GLU A 254 7.83 -2.73 10.93
N THR A 255 8.05 -4.02 11.17
CA THR A 255 7.67 -5.09 10.22
C THR A 255 7.33 -6.40 10.93
N TRP A 256 6.50 -6.35 11.96
CA TRP A 256 6.03 -7.56 12.66
C TRP A 256 7.16 -8.41 13.27
N SER A 257 7.86 -7.88 14.27
CA SER A 257 8.83 -8.59 15.12
C SER A 257 9.75 -9.58 14.35
N PRO A 258 10.60 -9.10 13.43
CA PRO A 258 11.23 -9.91 12.38
C PRO A 258 12.25 -10.97 12.84
N ASN A 259 12.52 -11.13 14.14
CA ASN A 259 13.59 -11.99 14.68
C ASN A 259 14.98 -11.79 14.02
N LEU A 260 15.21 -10.63 13.38
CA LEU A 260 16.50 -10.23 12.82
C LEU A 260 17.30 -9.35 13.80
N GLY A 261 16.59 -8.48 14.53
CA GLY A 261 17.19 -7.44 15.37
C GLY A 261 17.66 -6.24 14.54
N SER A 262 18.06 -5.17 15.24
CA SER A 262 18.55 -3.94 14.60
C SER A 262 19.90 -4.17 13.90
N ASN A 263 20.06 -3.61 12.68
CA ASN A 263 21.36 -3.58 12.00
C ASN A 263 22.08 -2.27 12.36
N CYS A 264 23.37 -2.37 12.67
CA CYS A 264 24.20 -1.30 13.22
C CYS A 264 25.45 -1.05 12.36
N SER A 265 25.31 -1.23 11.04
CA SER A 265 26.32 -0.92 10.02
C SER A 265 26.42 0.60 9.79
N THR A 266 26.85 1.05 8.60
CA THR A 266 27.03 2.48 8.28
C THR A 266 25.78 3.32 8.55
N TYR A 267 24.62 2.86 8.05
CA TYR A 267 23.32 3.38 8.43
C TYR A 267 22.64 2.35 9.32
N LYS A 268 22.09 2.80 10.44
CA LYS A 268 21.43 1.93 11.41
C LYS A 268 19.99 1.68 10.97
N VAL A 269 19.55 0.44 11.07
CA VAL A 269 18.16 0.07 10.80
C VAL A 269 17.58 -0.59 12.06
N TYR A 270 16.87 0.22 12.83
CA TYR A 270 16.31 -0.14 14.13
C TYR A 270 14.98 -0.86 14.00
N ASP A 271 14.81 -1.95 14.74
CA ASP A 271 13.50 -2.60 14.89
C ASP A 271 12.63 -1.83 15.90
N VAL A 272 11.49 -1.30 15.44
CA VAL A 272 10.43 -0.81 16.33
C VAL A 272 9.79 -2.01 17.03
N LYS A 273 9.62 -1.91 18.36
CA LYS A 273 9.05 -2.96 19.22
C LYS A 273 7.67 -2.59 19.75
N LYS A 274 7.38 -1.30 19.88
CA LYS A 274 6.06 -0.77 20.26
C LYS A 274 5.74 0.49 19.47
N VAL A 275 4.49 0.56 19.03
CA VAL A 275 3.90 1.72 18.36
C VAL A 275 3.00 2.47 19.34
N GLU A 276 3.04 3.80 19.34
CA GLU A 276 2.15 4.67 20.13
C GLU A 276 1.67 5.87 19.32
N PHE A 277 0.36 6.09 19.34
CA PHE A 277 -0.26 7.27 18.76
C PHE A 277 -0.30 8.42 19.77
N LYS A 278 -0.48 9.66 19.28
CA LYS A 278 -0.47 10.89 20.08
C LYS A 278 -1.48 10.88 21.24
N ASP A 279 -2.56 10.14 21.10
CA ASP A 279 -3.61 9.99 22.11
C ASP A 279 -3.30 8.92 23.19
N GLY A 280 -2.06 8.41 23.21
CA GLY A 280 -1.59 7.40 24.16
C GLY A 280 -2.00 5.97 23.82
N TYR A 281 -2.67 5.74 22.69
CA TYR A 281 -2.97 4.37 22.26
C TYR A 281 -1.70 3.69 21.74
N TRP A 282 -1.32 2.57 22.36
CA TRP A 282 -0.12 1.83 21.99
C TRP A 282 -0.32 0.33 21.94
N PHE A 283 0.49 -0.35 21.14
CA PHE A 283 0.54 -1.81 21.06
C PHE A 283 1.93 -2.31 20.66
N LYS A 284 2.18 -3.61 20.86
CA LYS A 284 3.45 -4.27 20.53
C LYS A 284 3.49 -4.65 19.04
N SER A 285 4.68 -4.59 18.45
CA SER A 285 4.97 -5.08 17.10
C SER A 285 4.51 -6.53 16.86
N THR A 286 4.44 -7.39 17.88
CA THR A 286 3.98 -8.78 17.75
C THR A 286 2.50 -8.95 17.36
N ILE A 287 1.70 -7.90 17.52
CA ILE A 287 0.30 -7.84 17.07
C ILE A 287 0.07 -6.86 15.91
N ASP A 288 1.16 -6.41 15.30
CA ASP A 288 1.17 -5.48 14.19
C ASP A 288 1.73 -6.15 12.94
N HIS A 289 0.95 -6.18 11.86
CA HIS A 289 1.38 -6.66 10.55
C HIS A 289 1.74 -5.51 9.60
N ALA A 290 1.55 -4.26 10.01
CA ALA A 290 2.00 -3.09 9.29
C ALA A 290 3.50 -3.20 9.01
N LYS A 291 3.89 -2.63 7.87
CA LYS A 291 5.27 -2.58 7.41
C LYS A 291 5.55 -1.18 6.98
N TRP A 292 6.31 -0.47 7.80
CA TRP A 292 6.66 0.91 7.53
C TRP A 292 8.07 1.20 8.02
N ALA A 293 8.68 2.20 7.42
CA ALA A 293 9.97 2.73 7.81
C ALA A 293 9.92 4.25 7.85
N VAL A 294 10.74 4.87 8.67
CA VAL A 294 10.94 6.33 8.67
C VAL A 294 12.39 6.64 8.93
N THR A 295 12.91 7.64 8.23
CA THR A 295 14.27 8.13 8.45
C THR A 295 14.38 8.92 9.75
N GLU A 296 15.47 8.77 10.50
CA GLU A 296 15.64 9.46 11.79
C GLU A 296 15.76 10.98 11.63
N ASN A 297 16.43 11.46 10.58
CA ASN A 297 16.80 12.87 10.43
C ASN A 297 16.16 13.53 9.20
N ARG A 298 16.00 12.77 8.11
CA ARG A 298 15.39 13.24 6.85
C ARG A 298 13.89 12.98 6.84
N ASP A 299 13.20 13.61 5.91
CA ASP A 299 11.73 13.60 5.89
C ASP A 299 11.12 12.51 5.01
N TRP A 300 11.62 11.28 5.11
CA TRP A 300 11.08 10.12 4.41
C TRP A 300 10.30 9.21 5.36
N ALA A 301 9.08 8.86 4.96
CA ALA A 301 8.28 7.81 5.58
C ALA A 301 7.82 6.82 4.50
N CYS A 302 7.86 5.54 4.79
CA CYS A 302 7.59 4.48 3.83
C CYS A 302 6.52 3.53 4.36
N ILE A 303 5.64 3.05 3.48
CA ILE A 303 4.73 1.92 3.72
C ILE A 303 5.05 0.86 2.66
N GLY A 304 5.18 -0.40 3.06
CA GLY A 304 5.57 -1.45 2.14
C GLY A 304 4.93 -2.81 2.40
N ASP A 305 5.39 -3.77 1.62
CA ASP A 305 4.85 -5.12 1.65
C ASP A 305 5.72 -6.11 2.44
N ILE A 306 7.04 -5.85 2.50
CA ILE A 306 8.01 -6.85 2.95
C ILE A 306 8.47 -6.63 4.40
N ASN A 307 8.58 -7.73 5.14
CA ASN A 307 9.16 -7.72 6.47
C ASN A 307 10.67 -7.96 6.45
N ARG A 308 11.35 -7.62 7.55
CA ARG A 308 12.80 -7.77 7.70
C ARG A 308 13.26 -9.17 8.11
N ALA A 309 12.38 -10.14 8.31
CA ALA A 309 12.81 -11.47 8.74
C ALA A 309 13.67 -12.14 7.66
N LYS A 310 14.68 -12.91 8.06
CA LYS A 310 15.58 -13.61 7.13
C LYS A 310 14.83 -14.48 6.11
N SER A 311 13.70 -15.05 6.50
CA SER A 311 12.84 -15.83 5.60
C SER A 311 12.31 -15.04 4.41
N GLN A 312 12.26 -13.70 4.49
CA GLN A 312 11.82 -12.82 3.40
C GLN A 312 12.95 -12.34 2.49
N PHE A 313 14.21 -12.67 2.81
CA PHE A 313 15.34 -12.23 1.97
C PHE A 313 15.22 -12.79 0.55
N ARG A 314 14.58 -13.96 0.43
CA ARG A 314 14.32 -14.68 -0.82
C ARG A 314 12.90 -14.51 -1.36
N ARG A 315 12.23 -13.42 -1.00
CA ARG A 315 10.89 -13.06 -1.51
C ARG A 315 10.95 -11.71 -2.19
N GLY A 316 10.20 -11.57 -3.28
CA GLY A 316 10.00 -10.28 -3.93
C GLY A 316 9.09 -9.37 -3.11
N GLY A 317 9.20 -8.06 -3.30
CA GLY A 317 8.38 -7.06 -2.63
C GLY A 317 9.08 -5.72 -2.54
N GLY A 318 8.38 -4.72 -2.02
CA GLY A 318 8.91 -3.37 -1.95
C GLY A 318 8.41 -2.53 -0.79
N THR A 319 8.80 -1.25 -0.82
CA THR A 319 8.33 -0.21 0.09
C THR A 319 8.32 1.14 -0.62
N MET A 320 7.17 1.80 -0.51
CA MET A 320 6.90 3.08 -1.13
C MET A 320 7.14 4.18 -0.12
N CYS A 321 8.14 5.01 -0.38
CA CYS A 321 8.55 6.11 0.47
C CYS A 321 8.02 7.44 -0.05
N LEU A 322 7.53 8.29 0.86
CA LEU A 322 7.04 9.64 0.60
C LEU A 322 7.96 10.64 1.29
N ARG A 323 8.38 11.68 0.56
CA ARG A 323 9.19 12.77 1.11
C ARG A 323 8.30 13.90 1.62
N HIS A 324 7.99 13.90 2.92
CA HIS A 324 7.11 14.90 3.53
C HIS A 324 7.39 15.07 5.02
N ALA A 325 7.75 16.28 5.45
CA ALA A 325 8.16 16.57 6.84
C ALA A 325 7.05 16.25 7.87
N GLY A 326 5.80 16.63 7.57
CA GLY A 326 4.64 16.32 8.41
C GLY A 326 4.46 14.81 8.63
N VAL A 327 4.36 14.03 7.55
CA VAL A 327 4.23 12.56 7.63
C VAL A 327 5.43 11.92 8.32
N ALA A 328 6.67 12.28 7.95
CA ALA A 328 7.85 11.74 8.62
C ALA A 328 7.84 12.01 10.13
N LYS A 329 7.45 13.21 10.56
CA LYS A 329 7.25 13.52 11.98
C LYS A 329 6.19 12.63 12.62
N GLN A 330 5.06 12.38 11.96
CA GLN A 330 4.03 11.47 12.46
C GLN A 330 4.55 10.06 12.67
N PHE A 331 5.30 9.50 11.71
CA PHE A 331 5.86 8.15 11.81
C PHE A 331 6.99 8.05 12.86
N ARG A 332 7.84 9.06 13.01
CA ARG A 332 8.84 9.08 14.10
C ARG A 332 8.15 9.07 15.47
N ASN A 333 7.07 9.84 15.62
CA ASN A 333 6.28 9.88 16.85
C ASN A 333 5.56 8.57 17.17
N LEU A 334 5.37 7.68 16.18
CA LEU A 334 4.84 6.34 16.43
C LEU A 334 5.79 5.47 17.25
N VAL A 335 7.09 5.77 17.27
CA VAL A 335 8.08 4.91 17.93
C VAL A 335 8.07 5.11 19.43
N LYS A 336 7.33 4.25 20.14
CA LYS A 336 7.34 4.20 21.61
C LYS A 336 8.59 3.49 22.14
N GLU A 337 8.97 2.40 21.48
CA GLU A 337 10.13 1.59 21.87
C GLU A 337 10.77 1.01 20.61
N LYS A 338 12.09 1.10 20.53
CA LYS A 338 12.91 0.45 19.51
C LYS A 338 13.97 -0.42 20.17
N GLN A 339 14.41 -1.46 19.47
CA GLN A 339 15.58 -2.23 19.91
C GLN A 339 16.84 -1.45 19.57
N GLU A 340 17.59 -1.06 20.60
CA GLU A 340 18.88 -0.42 20.40
C GLU A 340 19.91 -1.38 19.82
N CYS A 341 20.92 -0.79 19.17
CA CYS A 341 22.14 -1.49 18.81
C CYS A 341 22.81 -2.00 20.09
N SER A 342 23.14 -3.29 20.15
CA SER A 342 23.95 -3.79 21.25
C SER A 342 25.29 -3.05 21.24
N LYS A 343 25.63 -2.38 22.35
CA LYS A 343 27.01 -1.97 22.57
C LYS A 343 27.84 -3.25 22.53
N ARG A 344 28.87 -3.33 21.67
CA ARG A 344 29.88 -4.38 21.82
C ARG A 344 30.27 -4.39 23.29
N ARG A 345 30.02 -5.50 24.00
CA ARG A 345 30.68 -5.70 25.29
C ARG A 345 32.16 -5.68 24.95
N ASN A 346 32.86 -4.61 25.33
CA ASN A 346 34.31 -4.65 25.43
C ASN A 346 34.60 -5.74 26.47
N VAL A 347 34.87 -6.95 25.98
CA VAL A 347 35.53 -7.97 26.77
C VAL A 347 36.96 -7.46 26.86
N TYR A 348 37.28 -6.84 27.99
CA TYR A 348 38.64 -6.46 28.37
C TYR A 348 39.48 -7.71 28.58
#